data_AF-A0A1M3SYN3-F1
#
_entry.id   AF-A0A1M3SYN3-F1
#
_cell.length_a   1.000
_cell.length_b   1.000
_cell.length_c   1.000
_cell.angle_alpha   90.00
_cell.angle_beta   90.00
_cell.angle_gamma   90.00
#
_symmetry.space_group_name_H-M   'P 1'
#
loop_
_entity.id
_entity.type
_entity.pdbx_description
1 polymer ?
#
loop_
_entity_poly.entity_id
_entity_poly.type
_entity_poly.pdbx_seq_one_letter_code
_entity_poly.pdbx_strand_id
1 'polypeptide(L)'
;MGTRGLEVVRFNRRYYIRYHRLDSYFEGLGAKIVAKIPTDPDEYQNWLQSMRAEYAAKERALEALVYEIRDGVQPEYSQFSELVSLPSEIPRLDDHDAEYIYVINLDHEVLTMNYGIHWKLGNVPRE
;
A
#
# COMPACT_ATOMS: atom_id res chain seq x y z
N MET A 1 4.48 -20.43 -14.25
CA MET A 1 3.34 -19.51 -14.06
C MET A 1 3.40 -19.07 -12.61
N GLY A 2 3.42 -17.77 -12.34
CA GLY A 2 3.43 -17.26 -10.97
C GLY A 2 2.18 -16.46 -10.68
N THR A 3 1.75 -16.50 -9.43
CA THR A 3 0.53 -15.84 -8.97
C THR A 3 0.80 -14.36 -8.79
N ARG A 4 0.06 -13.54 -9.53
CA ARG A 4 0.18 -12.07 -9.53
C ARG A 4 -0.69 -11.45 -8.46
N GLY A 5 -0.27 -10.32 -7.91
CA GLY A 5 -1.07 -9.63 -6.92
C GLY A 5 -0.68 -8.19 -6.68
N LEU A 6 -1.57 -7.49 -5.99
CA LEU A 6 -1.42 -6.08 -5.62
C LEU A 6 -1.29 -5.94 -4.12
N GLU A 7 -0.23 -5.25 -3.68
CA GLU A 7 -0.11 -4.72 -2.34
C GLU A 7 -0.49 -3.24 -2.40
N VAL A 8 -1.61 -2.88 -1.78
CA VAL A 8 -2.16 -1.54 -1.79
C VAL A 8 -2.09 -1.00 -0.37
N VAL A 9 -1.45 0.15 -0.18
CA VAL A 9 -1.57 0.90 1.08
C VAL A 9 -2.50 2.07 0.85
N ARG A 10 -3.47 2.25 1.76
CA ARG A 10 -4.34 3.42 1.77
C ARG A 10 -3.97 4.32 2.95
N PHE A 11 -3.65 5.56 2.64
CA PHE A 11 -3.34 6.59 3.62
C PHE A 11 -3.84 7.94 3.12
N ASN A 12 -4.49 8.70 4.00
CA ASN A 12 -5.11 9.99 3.72
C ASN A 12 -5.95 9.95 2.42
N ARG A 13 -6.81 8.92 2.28
CA ARG A 13 -7.69 8.67 1.12
C ARG A 13 -6.97 8.30 -0.19
N ARG A 14 -5.65 8.35 -0.27
CA ARG A 14 -4.89 7.96 -1.46
C ARG A 14 -4.46 6.50 -1.41
N TYR A 15 -4.39 5.87 -2.57
CA TYR A 15 -3.99 4.48 -2.76
C TYR A 15 -2.59 4.40 -3.38
N TYR A 16 -1.70 3.71 -2.70
CA TYR A 16 -0.32 3.46 -3.10
C TYR A 16 -0.20 1.99 -3.50
N ILE A 17 -0.14 1.73 -4.80
CA ILE A 17 -0.30 0.39 -5.37
C ILE A 17 1.06 -0.15 -5.80
N ARG A 18 1.44 -1.33 -5.31
CA ARG A 18 2.62 -2.09 -5.74
C ARG A 18 2.18 -3.38 -6.40
N TYR A 19 2.86 -3.73 -7.49
CA TYR A 19 2.60 -4.97 -8.22
C TYR A 19 3.63 -6.04 -7.87
N HIS A 20 3.13 -7.23 -7.52
CA HIS A 20 3.93 -8.42 -7.26
C HIS A 20 3.68 -9.45 -8.35
N ARG A 21 4.75 -9.89 -9.02
CA ARG A 21 4.66 -10.79 -10.18
C ARG A 21 4.49 -12.27 -9.79
N LEU A 22 5.00 -12.68 -8.63
CA LEU A 22 5.10 -14.07 -8.19
C LEU A 22 4.66 -14.20 -6.72
N ASP A 23 4.25 -15.42 -6.34
CA ASP A 23 3.93 -15.80 -4.95
C ASP A 23 2.90 -14.92 -4.23
N SER A 24 1.91 -14.41 -4.96
CA SER A 24 0.94 -13.45 -4.40
C SER A 24 -0.24 -14.08 -3.64
N TYR A 25 -0.34 -15.41 -3.58
CA TYR A 25 -1.37 -16.12 -2.80
C TYR A 25 -1.23 -15.86 -1.29
N PHE A 26 -2.22 -16.30 -0.50
CA PHE A 26 -2.31 -15.97 0.93
C PHE A 26 -1.13 -16.46 1.74
N GLU A 27 -0.62 -17.66 1.49
CA GLU A 27 0.54 -18.24 2.17
C GLU A 27 1.87 -17.60 1.74
N GLY A 28 1.87 -16.84 0.63
CA GLY A 28 3.02 -16.12 0.11
C GLY A 28 3.01 -14.66 0.53
N LEU A 29 2.56 -13.78 -0.38
CA LEU A 29 2.47 -12.35 -0.14
C LEU A 29 1.56 -12.01 1.05
N GLY A 30 0.43 -12.71 1.20
CA GLY A 30 -0.48 -12.49 2.33
C GLY A 30 0.21 -12.70 3.67
N ALA A 31 0.87 -13.83 3.86
CA ALA A 31 1.61 -14.18 5.07
C ALA A 31 2.74 -13.18 5.33
N LYS A 32 3.45 -12.72 4.27
CA LYS A 32 4.47 -11.67 4.40
C LYS A 32 3.88 -10.33 4.86
N ILE A 33 2.68 -9.96 4.41
CA ILE A 33 1.99 -8.75 4.85
C ILE A 33 1.57 -8.90 6.32
N VAL A 34 0.94 -10.01 6.69
CA VAL A 34 0.50 -10.27 8.07
C VAL A 34 1.68 -10.29 9.03
N ALA A 35 2.80 -10.92 8.65
CA ALA A 35 4.01 -10.99 9.47
C ALA A 35 4.66 -9.62 9.73
N LYS A 36 4.47 -8.63 8.84
CA LYS A 36 4.98 -7.26 9.04
C LYS A 36 4.19 -6.46 10.07
N ILE A 37 2.96 -6.86 10.38
CA ILE A 37 2.12 -6.16 11.35
C ILE A 37 2.48 -6.68 12.75
N PRO A 38 2.85 -5.85 13.73
CA PRO A 38 3.14 -6.33 15.08
C PRO A 38 1.88 -6.81 15.81
N THR A 39 2.04 -7.74 16.76
CA THR A 39 0.94 -8.22 17.63
C THR A 39 0.93 -7.47 18.96
N ASP A 40 2.10 -7.10 19.45
CA ASP A 40 2.22 -6.35 20.70
C ASP A 40 1.58 -4.96 20.53
N PRO A 41 0.72 -4.51 21.48
CA PRO A 41 0.03 -3.23 21.35
C PRO A 41 0.96 -2.03 21.20
N ASP A 42 2.07 -1.99 21.95
CA ASP A 42 3.00 -0.87 21.93
C ASP A 42 3.84 -0.88 20.65
N GLU A 43 4.32 -2.06 20.23
CA GLU A 43 4.99 -2.22 18.94
C GLU A 43 4.06 -1.89 17.76
N TYR A 44 2.79 -2.28 17.83
CA TYR A 44 1.79 -1.98 16.81
C TYR A 44 1.57 -0.46 16.68
N GLN A 45 1.44 0.26 17.79
CA GLN A 45 1.31 1.72 17.75
C GLN A 45 2.55 2.38 17.15
N ASN A 46 3.75 1.94 17.52
CA ASN A 46 5.00 2.45 16.95
C ASN A 46 5.10 2.17 15.44
N TRP A 47 4.75 0.95 15.03
CA TRP A 47 4.70 0.57 13.62
C TRP A 47 3.68 1.40 12.83
N LEU A 48 2.47 1.59 13.38
CA LEU A 48 1.42 2.38 12.74
C LEU A 48 1.84 3.84 12.58
N GLN A 49 2.45 4.44 13.60
CA GLN A 49 2.98 5.81 13.52
C GLN A 49 4.10 5.91 12.48
N SER A 50 5.02 4.94 12.44
CA SER A 50 6.09 4.88 11.45
C SER A 50 5.55 4.78 10.03
N MET A 51 4.60 3.87 9.79
CA MET A 51 3.91 3.73 8.50
C MET A 51 3.22 5.03 8.08
N ARG A 52 2.41 5.63 8.97
CA ARG A 52 1.74 6.91 8.69
C ARG A 52 2.75 8.02 8.37
N ALA A 53 3.88 8.08 9.08
CA ALA A 53 4.93 9.06 8.81
C ALA A 53 5.59 8.86 7.44
N GLU A 54 5.86 7.60 7.04
CA GLU A 54 6.39 7.25 5.72
C GLU A 54 5.45 7.73 4.60
N TYR A 55 4.16 7.38 4.68
CA TYR A 55 3.19 7.77 3.66
C TYR A 55 2.87 9.26 3.67
N ALA A 56 2.90 9.93 4.82
CA ALA A 56 2.81 11.39 4.90
C ALA A 56 4.02 12.09 4.27
N ALA A 57 5.22 11.50 4.32
CA ALA A 57 6.38 12.03 3.61
C ALA A 57 6.22 11.86 2.09
N LYS A 58 5.74 10.71 1.63
CA LYS A 58 5.41 10.45 0.21
C LYS A 58 4.33 11.39 -0.32
N GLU A 59 3.28 11.63 0.46
CA GLU A 59 2.23 12.58 0.09
C GLU A 59 2.79 14.01 -0.05
N ARG A 60 3.56 14.49 0.92
CA ARG A 60 4.23 15.79 0.84
C ARG A 60 5.15 15.91 -0.37
N ALA A 61 5.91 14.85 -0.67
CA ALA A 61 6.79 14.81 -1.83
C ALA A 61 6.00 14.83 -3.15
N LEU A 62 4.86 14.15 -3.20
CA LEU A 62 3.95 14.20 -4.35
C LEU A 62 3.35 15.60 -4.53
N GLU A 63 2.89 16.22 -3.44
CA GLU A 63 2.33 17.59 -3.46
C GLU A 63 3.36 18.63 -3.87
N ALA A 64 4.63 18.47 -3.45
CA ALA A 64 5.71 19.35 -3.89
C ALA A 64 5.95 19.26 -5.41
N LEU A 65 5.75 18.09 -6.02
CA LEU A 65 5.83 17.91 -7.47
C LEU A 65 4.60 18.43 -8.24
N VAL A 66 3.50 18.75 -7.54
CA VAL A 66 2.27 19.30 -8.16
C VAL A 66 2.42 20.79 -8.48
N TYR A 67 3.53 21.44 -8.12
CA TYR A 67 3.72 22.87 -8.38
C TYR A 67 4.63 23.18 -9.58
N GLU A 68 4.01 23.94 -10.48
CA GLU A 68 4.54 24.72 -11.59
C GLU A 68 4.89 23.95 -12.88
N ILE A 69 3.94 23.98 -13.82
CA ILE A 69 4.22 23.87 -15.26
C ILE A 69 5.09 25.09 -15.64
N ARG A 70 6.38 25.02 -15.33
CA ARG A 70 7.42 25.90 -15.89
C ARG A 70 7.94 25.20 -17.13
N ASP A 71 7.95 25.92 -18.26
CA ASP A 71 8.56 25.42 -19.48
C ASP A 71 9.98 24.92 -19.19
N GLY A 72 10.25 23.65 -19.51
CA GLY A 72 11.57 23.03 -19.39
C GLY A 72 11.87 22.30 -18.07
N VAL A 73 10.98 22.29 -17.08
CA VAL A 73 11.16 21.49 -15.85
C VAL A 73 10.30 20.23 -15.93
N GLN A 74 10.94 19.06 -16.08
CA GLN A 74 10.24 17.78 -15.95
C GLN A 74 10.20 17.36 -14.48
N PRO A 75 9.02 17.02 -13.94
CA PRO A 75 8.91 16.54 -12.57
C PRO A 75 9.61 15.18 -12.42
N GLU A 76 10.44 15.05 -11.38
CA GLU A 76 11.16 13.82 -11.08
C GLU A 76 10.31 12.87 -10.23
N TYR A 77 9.75 11.83 -10.87
CA TYR A 77 8.93 10.81 -10.21
C TYR A 77 9.71 9.55 -9.82
N SER A 78 11.04 9.57 -9.84
CA SER A 78 11.92 8.41 -9.53
C SER A 78 11.62 7.80 -8.15
N GLN A 79 11.23 8.64 -7.19
CA GLN A 79 10.83 8.28 -5.82
C GLN A 79 9.51 7.50 -5.72
N PHE A 80 8.76 7.34 -6.82
CA PHE A 80 7.53 6.54 -6.90
C PHE A 80 7.67 5.36 -7.86
N SER A 81 8.89 5.01 -8.27
CA SER A 81 9.15 3.93 -9.23
C SER A 81 8.76 2.54 -8.72
N GLU A 82 8.58 2.38 -7.40
CA GLU A 82 8.05 1.15 -6.81
C GLU A 82 6.53 1.02 -6.96
N LEU A 83 5.84 2.13 -7.26
CA LEU A 83 4.39 2.16 -7.43
C LEU A 83 4.03 1.94 -8.88
N VAL A 84 2.91 1.26 -9.10
CA VAL A 84 2.40 0.99 -10.45
C VAL A 84 1.89 2.26 -11.12
N SER A 85 1.39 3.19 -10.32
CA SER A 85 0.97 4.53 -10.75
C SER A 85 1.16 5.52 -9.60
N LEU A 86 1.11 6.82 -9.92
CA LEU A 86 1.07 7.85 -8.89
C LEU A 86 -0.11 7.64 -7.94
N PRO A 87 0.06 7.90 -6.63
CA PRO A 87 -1.02 7.78 -5.65
C PRO A 87 -2.22 8.65 -6.00
N SER A 88 -3.41 8.05 -5.95
CA SER A 88 -4.68 8.71 -6.29
C SER A 88 -5.78 8.33 -5.29
N GLU A 89 -6.81 9.16 -5.15
CA GLU A 89 -8.03 8.82 -4.39
C GLU A 89 -8.90 7.77 -5.09
N ILE A 90 -8.65 7.51 -6.38
CA ILE A 90 -9.37 6.51 -7.18
C ILE A 90 -8.40 5.36 -7.52
N PRO A 91 -8.54 4.19 -6.88
CA PRO A 91 -7.63 3.08 -7.12
C PRO A 91 -7.94 2.44 -8.48
N ARG A 92 -6.97 2.46 -9.40
CA ARG A 92 -7.04 1.71 -10.66
C ARG A 92 -6.42 0.33 -10.46
N LEU A 93 -7.25 -0.68 -10.19
CA LEU A 93 -6.80 -2.03 -9.83
C LEU A 93 -6.94 -3.04 -10.99
N ASP A 94 -7.76 -2.73 -11.99
CA ASP A 94 -8.18 -3.69 -13.03
C ASP A 94 -7.11 -3.93 -14.12
N ASP A 95 -6.08 -3.10 -14.22
CA ASP A 95 -5.11 -3.10 -15.34
C ASP A 95 -3.90 -4.02 -15.10
N HIS A 96 -3.98 -4.93 -14.12
CA HIS A 96 -2.80 -5.68 -13.62
C HIS A 96 -2.97 -7.20 -13.62
N ASP A 97 -4.12 -7.72 -14.09
CA ASP A 97 -4.45 -9.16 -14.05
C ASP A 97 -4.12 -9.81 -12.68
N ALA A 98 -4.32 -9.05 -11.61
CA ALA A 98 -3.95 -9.45 -10.26
C ALA A 98 -4.95 -10.48 -9.75
N GLU A 99 -4.45 -11.64 -9.32
CA GLU A 99 -5.27 -12.72 -8.78
C GLU A 99 -5.55 -12.51 -7.28
N TYR A 100 -4.62 -11.83 -6.59
CA TYR A 100 -4.71 -11.54 -5.15
C TYR A 100 -4.49 -10.06 -4.87
N ILE A 101 -5.33 -9.49 -4.03
CA ILE A 101 -5.31 -8.05 -3.72
C ILE A 101 -5.35 -7.86 -2.22
N TYR A 102 -4.38 -7.11 -1.70
CA TYR A 102 -4.22 -6.79 -0.29
C TYR A 102 -4.30 -5.29 -0.11
N VAL A 103 -5.24 -4.81 0.70
CA VAL A 103 -5.39 -3.39 1.01
C VAL A 103 -5.11 -3.17 2.50
N ILE A 104 -3.97 -2.55 2.80
CA ILE A 104 -3.59 -2.11 4.14
C ILE A 104 -4.13 -0.69 4.31
N ASN A 105 -5.27 -0.55 4.96
CA ASN A 105 -5.93 0.73 5.18
C ASN A 105 -5.47 1.35 6.51
N LEU A 106 -4.55 2.30 6.45
CA LEU A 106 -4.00 3.00 7.63
C LEU A 106 -4.96 4.03 8.21
N ASP A 107 -5.92 4.52 7.41
CA ASP A 107 -6.94 5.50 7.85
C ASP A 107 -7.95 4.84 8.80
N HIS A 108 -8.30 3.58 8.53
CA HIS A 108 -9.29 2.82 9.30
C HIS A 108 -8.70 1.65 10.08
N GLU A 109 -7.40 1.42 9.96
CA GLU A 109 -6.67 0.32 10.59
C GLU A 109 -7.24 -1.06 10.24
N VAL A 110 -7.51 -1.29 8.95
CA VAL A 110 -8.08 -2.54 8.42
C VAL A 110 -7.20 -3.11 7.32
N LEU A 111 -6.90 -4.41 7.40
CA LEU A 111 -6.40 -5.21 6.29
C LEU A 111 -7.59 -5.82 5.54
N THR A 112 -7.67 -5.56 4.23
CA THR A 112 -8.64 -6.21 3.35
C THR A 112 -7.92 -7.15 2.40
N MET A 113 -8.43 -8.37 2.20
CA MET A 113 -7.92 -9.32 1.21
C MET A 113 -9.02 -9.69 0.22
N ASN A 114 -8.70 -9.65 -1.08
CA ASN A 114 -9.58 -9.99 -2.21
C ASN A 114 -10.98 -9.36 -2.12
N TYR A 115 -11.07 -8.14 -1.58
CA TYR A 115 -12.31 -7.38 -1.36
C TYR A 115 -13.37 -8.02 -0.43
N GLY A 116 -13.13 -9.21 0.11
CA GLY A 116 -14.13 -9.95 0.90
C GLY A 116 -13.74 -10.21 2.34
N ILE A 117 -12.44 -10.28 2.64
CA ILE A 117 -11.94 -10.60 3.98
C ILE A 117 -11.44 -9.30 4.62
N HIS A 118 -11.93 -8.96 5.81
CA HIS A 118 -11.55 -7.74 6.52
C HIS A 118 -11.12 -8.05 7.95
N TRP A 119 -9.93 -7.61 8.32
CA TRP A 119 -9.38 -7.74 9.67
C TRP A 119 -8.90 -6.41 10.19
N LYS A 120 -9.12 -6.14 11.48
CA LYS A 120 -8.44 -5.01 12.13
C LYS A 120 -6.93 -5.29 12.13
N LEU A 121 -6.09 -4.33 11.74
CA LEU A 121 -4.63 -4.52 11.63
C LEU A 121 -4.03 -5.02 12.95
N GLY A 122 -4.43 -4.45 14.08
CA GLY A 122 -3.97 -4.90 15.40
C GLY A 122 -4.57 -6.24 15.88
N ASN A 123 -5.41 -6.92 15.10
CA ASN A 123 -6.04 -8.18 15.47
C ASN A 123 -6.24 -9.11 14.25
N VAL A 124 -5.17 -9.31 13.47
CA VAL A 124 -5.15 -10.26 12.34
C VAL A 124 -4.83 -11.67 12.85
N PRO A 125 -5.60 -12.71 12.49
CA PRO A 125 -5.31 -14.09 12.84
C PRO A 125 -4.01 -14.57 12.23
N ARG A 126 -3.26 -15.38 12.97
CA ARG A 126 -1.97 -15.94 12.57
C ARG A 126 -1.89 -17.46 12.70
N GLU A 127 -3.00 -18.09 13.09
CA GLU A 127 -3.17 -19.53 13.33
C GLU A 127 -4.38 -20.06 12.57
#